data_AF-A0A932PZE2-F1
#
_entry.id   AF-A0A932PZE2-F1
#
_cell.length_a   1.000
_cell.length_b   1.000
_cell.length_c   1.000
_cell.angle_alpha   90.00
_cell.angle_beta   90.00
_cell.angle_gamma   90.00
#
_symmetry.space_group_name_H-M   'P 1'
#
loop_
_entity.id
_entity.type
_entity.pdbx_description
1 polymer ?
#
loop_
_entity_poly.entity_id
_entity_poly.type
_entity_poly.pdbx_seq_one_letter_code
_entity_poly.pdbx_strand_id
1 'polypeptide(L)'
;MMCAMEHTRSRRGRAADETSDRGLSWLIIVEAIVLGLVAMGVFAFLSDQYESVQNIQRDRENIAAATQVQLALLAATPPSPTPTNTRTITLTPTRTSTPTITSTPTNSPTPTITPTPTISPTPTRTFTPRPTSTPYIAPITKCDTLDEPGRYRVDADISANGDCLKIQSSGVTLDCTGHAIRGANFLGSGISIRKYGAFGSQTPQYVEIRNCHVTGFKYGIFVEAGKSLVIRDNDASNNFDDVDPTTRYGNFLGNTDGGGIRVNYSADSQILNNTTMHQAIGIDIRNSTTTYIRNNNSSDNSAWGVNLIRTTASEVTNNNTADNIRKCTWGAGVIGFGCDAGGIVLQDGSSGNLIANNNVTGRNGNGIFIKAHALPCGNNNSIVGNTITNFLYNGVELSFCAGNKINNNNIRDGLDGLWLGFAQGNEVKNNTIANMRNHGVISLNSHGNNVSGNQFVSNNEALYFYSEDYDHGAFSFLPAGDYRSHDNCLCGNTFTSNSVAIHLLDSTYNQVTNNTFNSNNRSIYFQGNAEGNNTQGNVGRIDFAFEVARLR
;
A
#
# COMPACT_ATOMS: atom_id res chain seq x y z
N MET A 1 -59.32 -55.87 7.45
CA MET A 1 -60.62 -55.57 8.10
C MET A 1 -60.90 -54.10 7.83
N MET A 2 -61.67 -53.78 6.76
CA MET A 2 -63.08 -53.29 6.82
C MET A 2 -63.16 -51.93 7.55
N CYS A 3 -63.71 -50.82 7.03
CA CYS A 3 -64.79 -50.51 6.07
C CYS A 3 -64.46 -49.16 5.37
N ALA A 4 -64.81 -48.82 4.13
CA ALA A 4 -66.05 -48.89 3.34
C ALA A 4 -67.14 -47.84 3.70
N MET A 5 -67.68 -47.22 2.62
CA MET A 5 -68.92 -46.42 2.42
C MET A 5 -68.71 -44.91 2.19
N GLU A 6 -68.76 -44.44 0.94
CA GLU A 6 -69.96 -44.10 0.12
C GLU A 6 -70.81 -42.96 0.71
N HIS A 7 -70.93 -41.83 -0.02
CA HIS A 7 -72.23 -41.42 -0.59
C HIS A 7 -72.16 -40.12 -1.44
N THR A 8 -72.64 -40.28 -2.69
CA THR A 8 -73.53 -39.40 -3.48
C THR A 8 -73.20 -37.95 -3.85
N ARG A 9 -73.23 -37.77 -5.19
CA ARG A 9 -73.34 -36.56 -6.01
C ARG A 9 -74.36 -35.50 -5.53
N SER A 10 -74.00 -34.23 -5.76
CA SER A 10 -74.95 -33.17 -6.14
C SER A 10 -74.35 -32.32 -7.27
N ARG A 11 -75.03 -32.30 -8.42
CA ARG A 11 -74.78 -31.37 -9.54
C ARG A 11 -75.42 -30.04 -9.20
N ARG A 12 -74.64 -29.00 -8.90
CA ARG A 12 -75.02 -27.59 -9.06
C ARG A 12 -73.77 -26.74 -9.28
N GLY A 13 -73.77 -25.94 -10.36
CA GLY A 13 -72.84 -24.80 -10.49
C GLY A 13 -71.99 -24.76 -11.76
N ARG A 14 -72.59 -24.77 -12.95
CA ARG A 14 -71.89 -24.51 -14.23
C ARG A 14 -71.61 -23.01 -14.48
N ALA A 15 -71.33 -22.26 -13.41
CA ALA A 15 -71.13 -20.80 -13.45
C ALA A 15 -69.98 -20.30 -12.54
N ALA A 16 -69.19 -21.21 -11.95
CA ALA A 16 -68.04 -20.85 -11.11
C ALA A 16 -66.68 -21.03 -11.82
N ASP A 17 -66.67 -21.54 -13.06
CA ASP A 17 -65.43 -21.95 -13.75
C ASP A 17 -64.76 -20.80 -14.53
N GLU A 18 -65.52 -19.86 -15.12
CA GLU A 18 -64.95 -18.79 -15.96
C GLU A 18 -64.23 -17.68 -15.18
N THR A 19 -64.57 -17.48 -13.89
CA THR A 19 -63.90 -16.48 -13.04
C THR A 19 -62.61 -17.01 -12.40
N SER A 20 -62.48 -18.33 -12.25
CA SER A 20 -61.28 -18.98 -11.70
C SER A 20 -60.13 -18.98 -12.71
N ASP A 21 -60.43 -19.29 -13.99
CA ASP A 21 -59.42 -19.34 -15.06
C ASP A 21 -58.80 -17.98 -15.40
N ARG A 22 -59.57 -16.89 -15.27
CA ARG A 22 -59.04 -15.53 -15.49
C ARG A 22 -58.10 -15.09 -14.35
N GLY A 23 -58.40 -15.46 -13.11
CA GLY A 23 -57.55 -15.17 -11.95
C GLY A 23 -56.23 -15.94 -12.00
N LEU A 24 -56.29 -17.22 -12.38
CA LEU A 24 -55.10 -18.07 -12.52
C LEU A 24 -54.22 -17.63 -13.71
N SER A 25 -54.84 -17.26 -14.85
CA SER A 25 -54.12 -16.73 -16.01
C SER A 25 -53.42 -15.40 -15.73
N TRP A 26 -54.05 -14.49 -14.98
CA TRP A 26 -53.42 -13.23 -14.57
C TRP A 26 -52.26 -13.45 -13.60
N LEU A 27 -52.39 -14.40 -12.67
CA LEU A 27 -51.32 -14.72 -11.73
C LEU A 27 -50.07 -15.26 -12.46
N ILE A 28 -50.27 -16.16 -13.44
CA ILE A 28 -49.20 -16.72 -14.27
C ILE A 28 -48.52 -15.63 -15.10
N ILE A 29 -49.27 -14.68 -15.66
CA ILE A 29 -48.71 -13.55 -16.41
C ILE A 29 -47.84 -12.65 -15.51
N VAL A 30 -48.32 -12.35 -14.30
CA VAL A 30 -47.56 -11.53 -13.34
C VAL A 30 -46.29 -12.24 -12.89
N GLU A 31 -46.34 -13.54 -12.57
CA GLU A 31 -45.13 -14.30 -12.23
C GLU A 31 -44.13 -14.38 -13.39
N ALA A 32 -44.59 -14.59 -14.62
CA ALA A 32 -43.72 -14.62 -15.79
C ALA A 32 -43.02 -13.27 -16.02
N ILE A 33 -43.72 -12.15 -15.80
CA ILE A 33 -43.13 -10.80 -15.89
C ILE A 33 -42.09 -10.59 -14.78
N VAL A 34 -42.39 -10.98 -13.54
CA VAL A 34 -41.46 -10.84 -12.41
C VAL A 34 -40.21 -11.69 -12.62
N LEU A 35 -40.36 -12.95 -13.06
CA LEU A 35 -39.23 -13.83 -13.37
C LEU A 35 -38.40 -13.28 -14.54
N GLY A 36 -39.03 -12.71 -15.57
CA GLY A 36 -38.34 -12.04 -16.67
C GLY A 36 -37.53 -10.83 -16.22
N LEU A 37 -38.09 -9.98 -15.34
CA LEU A 37 -37.38 -8.82 -14.77
C LEU A 37 -36.21 -9.23 -13.88
N VAL A 38 -36.38 -10.26 -13.06
CA VAL A 38 -35.31 -10.83 -12.22
C VAL A 38 -34.20 -11.41 -13.11
N ALA A 39 -34.55 -12.19 -14.13
CA ALA A 39 -33.57 -12.76 -15.06
C ALA A 39 -32.79 -11.68 -15.82
N MET A 40 -33.44 -10.60 -16.26
CA MET A 40 -32.78 -9.46 -16.89
C MET A 40 -31.86 -8.71 -15.91
N GLY A 41 -32.27 -8.53 -14.65
CA GLY A 41 -31.44 -7.93 -13.60
C GLY A 41 -30.20 -8.77 -13.29
N VAL A 42 -30.36 -10.09 -13.18
CA VAL A 42 -29.25 -11.03 -12.99
C VAL A 42 -28.32 -11.02 -14.21
N PHE A 43 -28.86 -11.00 -15.42
CA PHE A 43 -28.05 -10.95 -16.65
C PHE A 43 -27.26 -9.64 -16.76
N ALA A 44 -27.89 -8.49 -16.48
CA ALA A 44 -27.20 -7.20 -16.47
C ALA A 44 -26.10 -7.15 -15.40
N PHE A 45 -26.37 -7.68 -14.20
CA PHE A 45 -25.37 -7.79 -13.14
C PHE A 45 -24.20 -8.68 -13.55
N LEU A 46 -24.47 -9.88 -14.09
CA LEU A 46 -23.41 -10.78 -14.55
C LEU A 46 -22.61 -10.20 -15.73
N SER A 47 -23.25 -9.45 -16.63
CA SER A 47 -22.58 -8.75 -17.73
C SER A 47 -21.64 -7.66 -17.22
N ASP A 48 -22.07 -6.85 -16.25
CA ASP A 48 -21.24 -5.82 -15.62
C ASP A 48 -20.04 -6.44 -14.87
N GLN A 49 -20.27 -7.54 -14.14
CA GLN A 49 -19.18 -8.29 -13.51
C GLN A 49 -18.20 -8.86 -14.55
N TYR A 50 -18.69 -9.37 -15.68
CA TYR A 50 -17.84 -9.90 -16.74
C TYR A 50 -16.99 -8.82 -17.41
N GLU A 51 -17.57 -7.67 -17.76
CA GLU A 51 -16.83 -6.54 -18.34
C GLU A 51 -15.82 -5.96 -17.35
N SER A 52 -16.16 -5.88 -16.06
CA SER A 52 -15.24 -5.48 -14.99
C SER A 52 -14.02 -6.39 -14.92
N VAL A 53 -14.22 -7.71 -14.95
CA VAL A 53 -13.12 -8.69 -14.95
C VAL A 53 -12.24 -8.57 -16.20
N GLN A 54 -12.83 -8.37 -17.38
CA GLN A 54 -12.09 -8.19 -18.63
C GLN A 54 -11.24 -6.91 -18.62
N ASN A 55 -11.78 -5.80 -18.10
CA ASN A 55 -11.03 -4.56 -17.97
C ASN A 55 -9.87 -4.70 -16.96
N ILE A 56 -10.09 -5.36 -15.83
CA ILE A 56 -9.02 -5.65 -14.85
C ILE A 56 -7.90 -6.49 -15.47
N GLN A 57 -8.23 -7.50 -16.30
CA GLN A 57 -7.22 -8.31 -17.00
C GLN A 57 -6.40 -7.46 -17.97
N ARG A 58 -7.07 -6.62 -18.79
CA ARG A 58 -6.39 -5.73 -19.74
C ARG A 58 -5.51 -4.69 -19.05
N ASP A 59 -5.96 -4.13 -17.92
CA ASP A 59 -5.17 -3.16 -17.17
C ASP A 59 -3.95 -3.81 -16.50
N ARG A 60 -4.05 -5.06 -16.04
CA ARG A 60 -2.90 -5.83 -15.54
C ARG A 60 -1.84 -6.03 -16.62
N GLU A 61 -2.25 -6.35 -17.84
CA GLU A 61 -1.32 -6.50 -18.97
C GLU A 61 -0.65 -5.17 -19.33
N ASN A 62 -1.41 -4.07 -19.33
CA ASN A 62 -0.88 -2.73 -19.60
C ASN A 62 0.09 -2.25 -18.50
N ILE A 63 -0.23 -2.49 -17.23
CA ILE A 63 0.64 -2.16 -16.09
C ILE A 63 1.91 -3.01 -16.11
N ALA A 64 1.81 -4.32 -16.41
CA ALA A 64 2.96 -5.20 -16.54
C ALA A 64 3.90 -4.71 -17.66
N ALA A 65 3.34 -4.31 -18.81
CA ALA A 65 4.11 -3.76 -19.93
C ALA A 65 4.76 -2.40 -19.58
N ALA A 66 4.02 -1.48 -18.96
CA ALA A 66 4.55 -0.17 -18.55
C ALA A 66 5.65 -0.31 -17.48
N THR A 67 5.48 -1.24 -16.54
CA THR A 67 6.48 -1.54 -15.50
C THR A 67 7.76 -2.10 -16.11
N GLN A 68 7.67 -3.01 -17.09
CA GLN A 68 8.86 -3.51 -17.80
C GLN A 68 9.62 -2.40 -18.53
N VAL A 69 8.91 -1.45 -19.15
CA VAL A 69 9.52 -0.29 -19.83
C VAL A 69 10.20 0.64 -18.81
N GLN A 70 9.56 0.93 -17.67
CA GLN A 70 10.11 1.78 -16.62
C GLN A 70 11.38 1.17 -16.00
N LEU A 71 11.39 -0.14 -15.72
CA LEU A 71 12.57 -0.85 -15.22
C LEU A 71 13.72 -0.82 -16.24
N ALA A 72 13.44 -0.96 -17.54
CA ALA A 72 14.44 -0.88 -18.59
C ALA A 72 15.07 0.53 -18.69
N LEU A 73 14.27 1.60 -18.50
CA LEU A 73 14.77 2.98 -18.48
C LEU A 73 15.67 3.26 -17.27
N LEU A 74 15.30 2.75 -16.09
CA LEU A 74 16.06 2.94 -14.84
C LEU A 74 17.40 2.16 -14.86
N ALA A 75 17.46 1.03 -15.57
CA ALA A 75 18.70 0.28 -15.76
C ALA A 75 19.69 0.95 -16.74
N ALA A 76 19.22 1.91 -17.56
CA ALA A 76 20.03 2.57 -18.58
C ALA A 76 20.73 3.84 -18.10
N THR A 77 20.45 4.35 -16.90
CA THR A 77 21.12 5.53 -16.34
C THR A 77 22.29 5.13 -15.45
N PRO A 78 23.56 5.42 -15.83
CA PRO A 78 24.70 5.13 -14.97
C PRO A 78 24.65 5.98 -13.69
N PRO A 79 25.06 5.44 -12.53
CA PRO A 79 25.05 6.17 -11.26
C PRO A 79 25.95 7.41 -11.35
N SER A 80 25.39 8.58 -11.02
CA SER A 80 26.11 9.85 -10.95
C SER A 80 27.19 9.76 -9.86
N PRO A 81 28.44 10.18 -10.12
CA PRO A 81 29.48 10.17 -9.10
C PRO A 81 29.15 11.16 -7.98
N THR A 82 29.10 10.66 -6.75
CA THR A 82 28.88 11.46 -5.53
C THR A 82 30.11 12.34 -5.26
N PRO A 83 29.98 13.68 -5.15
CA PRO A 83 31.12 14.55 -4.87
C PRO A 83 31.66 14.27 -3.46
N THR A 84 32.93 13.87 -3.38
CA THR A 84 33.65 13.67 -2.11
C THR A 84 34.27 15.00 -1.69
N ASN A 85 33.82 15.56 -0.57
CA ASN A 85 34.40 16.78 0.00
C ASN A 85 35.78 16.47 0.63
N THR A 86 36.85 16.53 -0.17
CA THR A 86 38.23 16.48 0.31
C THR A 86 38.72 17.89 0.64
N ARG A 87 39.08 18.16 1.90
CA ARG A 87 39.73 19.44 2.29
C ARG A 87 41.05 19.59 1.54
N THR A 88 41.18 20.65 0.75
CA THR A 88 42.39 20.98 -0.01
C THR A 88 43.22 21.99 0.77
N ILE A 89 44.46 21.62 1.15
CA ILE A 89 45.45 22.57 1.70
C ILE A 89 46.02 23.37 0.54
N THR A 90 45.93 24.70 0.63
CA THR A 90 46.42 25.63 -0.40
C THR A 90 47.92 25.86 -0.20
N LEU A 91 48.75 25.45 -1.17
CA LEU A 91 50.15 25.88 -1.27
C LEU A 91 50.34 26.80 -2.48
N THR A 92 51.10 27.86 -2.23
CA THR A 92 51.40 29.05 -3.05
C THR A 92 51.97 28.74 -4.44
N PRO A 93 51.58 29.48 -5.51
CA PRO A 93 52.01 29.16 -6.87
C PRO A 93 53.44 29.65 -7.16
N THR A 94 54.26 28.77 -7.71
CA THR A 94 55.53 29.13 -8.34
C THR A 94 55.35 29.06 -9.86
N ARG A 95 55.66 30.14 -10.57
CA ARG A 95 55.60 30.21 -12.04
C ARG A 95 56.76 29.43 -12.65
N THR A 96 56.47 28.53 -13.59
CA THR A 96 57.41 28.18 -14.66
C THR A 96 56.72 27.55 -15.88
N SER A 97 57.43 27.59 -16.99
CA SER A 97 57.02 27.69 -18.39
C SER A 97 56.54 26.42 -19.10
N THR A 98 55.58 26.60 -20.02
CA THR A 98 55.26 25.80 -21.23
C THR A 98 56.52 25.61 -22.10
N PRO A 99 56.66 24.64 -23.05
CA PRO A 99 55.61 23.86 -23.75
C PRO A 99 55.93 22.37 -24.04
N THR A 100 54.92 21.58 -24.40
CA THR A 100 55.03 20.64 -25.53
C THR A 100 53.63 20.29 -26.06
N ILE A 101 53.41 20.49 -27.36
CA ILE A 101 52.24 20.04 -28.10
C ILE A 101 52.44 18.56 -28.39
N THR A 102 51.48 17.73 -27.98
CA THR A 102 51.42 16.32 -28.38
C THR A 102 50.01 16.02 -28.88
N SER A 103 49.93 15.59 -30.14
CA SER A 103 48.71 15.24 -30.86
C SER A 103 48.22 13.84 -30.51
N THR A 104 46.93 13.71 -30.13
CA THR A 104 46.21 12.43 -30.04
C THR A 104 44.69 12.66 -29.98
N PRO A 105 43.85 11.68 -30.33
CA PRO A 105 43.37 11.34 -31.67
C PRO A 105 41.93 11.83 -31.93
N THR A 106 41.55 11.77 -33.21
CA THR A 106 40.22 12.08 -33.78
C THR A 106 39.06 11.33 -33.12
N ASN A 107 38.03 12.09 -32.72
CA ASN A 107 36.72 11.54 -32.34
C ASN A 107 36.07 10.83 -33.54
N SER A 108 35.80 9.54 -33.36
CA SER A 108 34.92 8.74 -34.23
C SER A 108 33.49 9.28 -34.13
N PRO A 109 32.73 9.38 -35.23
CA PRO A 109 31.34 9.82 -35.17
C PRO A 109 30.50 8.83 -34.36
N THR A 110 29.81 9.35 -33.36
CA THR A 110 28.75 8.66 -32.62
C THR A 110 27.65 8.25 -33.62
N PRO A 111 27.15 7.01 -33.61
CA PRO A 111 26.04 6.61 -34.47
C PRO A 111 24.81 7.46 -34.15
N THR A 112 24.32 8.18 -35.15
CA THR A 112 23.07 8.93 -35.10
C THR A 112 21.93 7.97 -34.81
N ILE A 113 21.23 8.20 -33.69
CA ILE A 113 20.01 7.47 -33.36
C ILE A 113 18.95 7.90 -34.37
N THR A 114 18.61 7.02 -35.30
CA THR A 114 17.49 7.20 -36.22
C THR A 114 16.21 7.38 -35.38
N PRO A 115 15.43 8.46 -35.56
CA PRO A 115 14.17 8.62 -34.84
C PRO A 115 13.26 7.46 -35.22
N THR A 116 12.95 6.62 -34.23
CA THR A 116 11.92 5.58 -34.31
C THR A 116 10.61 6.27 -34.71
N PRO A 117 9.84 5.74 -35.69
CA PRO A 117 8.60 6.37 -36.14
C PRO A 117 7.68 6.61 -34.95
N THR A 118 7.39 7.88 -34.70
CA THR A 118 6.37 8.30 -33.74
C THR A 118 5.04 7.71 -34.18
N ILE A 119 4.46 6.86 -33.34
CA ILE A 119 3.09 6.39 -33.49
C ILE A 119 2.23 7.66 -33.44
N SER A 120 1.65 8.03 -34.58
CA SER A 120 0.73 9.15 -34.70
C SER A 120 -0.35 8.98 -33.63
N PRO A 121 -0.67 10.01 -32.81
CA PRO A 121 -1.73 9.90 -31.83
C PRO A 121 -3.01 9.52 -32.58
N THR A 122 -3.57 8.35 -32.23
CA THR A 122 -4.92 7.96 -32.63
C THR A 122 -5.84 9.12 -32.26
N PRO A 123 -6.65 9.67 -33.18
CA PRO A 123 -7.49 10.82 -32.88
C PRO A 123 -8.38 10.48 -31.70
N THR A 124 -8.04 11.04 -30.55
CA THR A 124 -8.86 10.96 -29.35
C THR A 124 -10.14 11.70 -29.70
N ARG A 125 -11.29 11.03 -29.61
CA ARG A 125 -12.59 11.69 -29.78
C ARG A 125 -12.63 12.86 -28.80
N THR A 126 -12.40 14.06 -29.32
CA THR A 126 -12.49 15.28 -28.53
C THR A 126 -13.98 15.48 -28.31
N PHE A 127 -14.44 15.25 -27.08
CA PHE A 127 -15.77 15.70 -26.70
C PHE A 127 -15.79 17.21 -26.91
N THR A 128 -16.52 17.65 -27.94
CA THR A 128 -16.79 19.06 -28.18
C THR A 128 -17.37 19.63 -26.89
N PRO A 129 -16.72 20.59 -26.21
CA PRO A 129 -17.27 21.14 -24.98
C PRO A 129 -18.63 21.76 -25.32
N ARG A 130 -19.68 21.17 -24.77
CA ARG A 130 -21.01 21.81 -24.69
C ARG A 130 -20.78 23.21 -24.12
N PRO A 131 -21.37 24.27 -24.70
CA PRO A 131 -21.12 25.65 -24.29
C PRO A 131 -21.22 25.74 -22.77
N THR A 132 -20.07 26.01 -22.15
CA THR A 132 -19.96 26.15 -20.71
C THR A 132 -20.68 27.43 -20.38
N SER A 133 -21.90 27.32 -19.83
CA SER A 133 -22.49 28.39 -19.06
C SER A 133 -21.40 28.92 -18.13
N THR A 134 -21.19 30.23 -18.13
CA THR A 134 -20.37 30.95 -17.14
C THR A 134 -20.42 30.23 -15.79
N PRO A 135 -19.28 29.81 -15.20
CA PRO A 135 -19.29 28.96 -14.03
C PRO A 135 -19.94 29.73 -12.89
N TYR A 136 -21.19 29.41 -12.58
CA TYR A 136 -21.84 29.89 -11.38
C TYR A 136 -21.10 29.25 -10.21
N ILE A 137 -20.32 30.08 -9.51
CA ILE A 137 -19.65 29.68 -8.29
C ILE A 137 -20.66 29.91 -7.17
N ALA A 138 -21.21 28.83 -6.62
CA ALA A 138 -22.12 28.93 -5.50
C ALA A 138 -21.32 29.20 -4.21
N PRO A 139 -21.54 30.34 -3.51
CA PRO A 139 -20.85 30.62 -2.27
C PRO A 139 -21.42 29.77 -1.13
N ILE A 140 -20.55 29.16 -0.34
CA ILE A 140 -20.86 28.39 0.86
C ILE A 140 -20.40 29.18 2.08
N THR A 141 -21.33 29.51 2.97
CA THR A 141 -21.06 30.24 4.23
C THR A 141 -21.52 29.47 5.47
N LYS A 142 -22.11 28.29 5.29
CA LYS A 142 -22.57 27.39 6.34
C LYS A 142 -22.54 25.94 5.84
N CYS A 143 -22.64 24.99 6.76
CA CYS A 143 -22.76 23.57 6.41
C CYS A 143 -23.99 23.32 5.53
N ASP A 144 -23.84 22.46 4.52
CA ASP A 144 -24.87 22.23 3.51
C ASP A 144 -24.68 20.89 2.79
N THR A 145 -25.69 20.50 2.03
CA THR A 145 -25.62 19.41 1.06
C THR A 145 -25.42 19.98 -0.34
N LEU A 146 -24.43 19.45 -1.06
CA LEU A 146 -24.12 19.78 -2.45
C LEU A 146 -24.64 18.64 -3.32
N ASP A 147 -25.90 18.73 -3.73
CA ASP A 147 -26.65 17.71 -4.46
C ASP A 147 -26.70 17.94 -5.98
N GLU A 148 -26.24 19.10 -6.44
CA GLU A 148 -26.14 19.43 -7.87
C GLU A 148 -24.68 19.45 -8.37
N PRO A 149 -24.43 19.11 -9.65
CA PRO A 149 -23.12 19.32 -10.26
C PRO A 149 -22.77 20.80 -10.30
N GLY A 150 -21.52 21.17 -10.04
CA GLY A 150 -21.13 22.56 -10.07
C GLY A 150 -19.83 22.89 -9.36
N ARG A 151 -19.50 24.18 -9.38
CA ARG A 151 -18.35 24.72 -8.65
C ARG A 151 -18.86 25.46 -7.42
N TYR A 152 -18.32 25.08 -6.27
CA TYR A 152 -18.68 25.62 -4.97
C TYR A 152 -17.45 26.23 -4.32
N ARG A 153 -17.62 27.41 -3.72
CA ARG A 153 -16.54 28.13 -3.04
C ARG A 153 -16.95 28.41 -1.61
N VAL A 154 -16.12 28.03 -0.65
CA VAL A 154 -16.33 28.44 0.75
C VAL A 154 -15.85 29.87 0.91
N ASP A 155 -16.71 30.77 1.36
CA ASP A 155 -16.44 32.22 1.44
C ASP A 155 -16.22 32.71 2.89
N ALA A 156 -16.33 31.81 3.87
CA ALA A 156 -16.11 32.10 5.28
C ALA A 156 -15.71 30.83 6.03
N ASP A 157 -15.08 30.99 7.19
CA ASP A 157 -14.90 29.87 8.11
C ASP A 157 -16.27 29.35 8.60
N ILE A 158 -16.43 28.02 8.64
CA ILE A 158 -17.68 27.34 9.00
C ILE A 158 -17.43 26.46 10.22
N SER A 159 -18.42 26.40 11.11
CA SER A 159 -18.41 25.50 12.28
C SER A 159 -19.60 24.55 12.27
N ALA A 160 -19.41 23.33 12.78
CA ALA A 160 -20.42 22.28 12.83
C ALA A 160 -20.40 21.52 14.15
N ASN A 161 -21.56 21.01 14.56
CA ASN A 161 -21.70 20.00 15.61
C ASN A 161 -22.29 18.73 14.98
N GLY A 162 -21.42 17.82 14.52
CA GLY A 162 -21.77 16.71 13.64
C GLY A 162 -21.24 16.92 12.22
N ASP A 163 -21.92 16.37 11.20
CA ASP A 163 -21.49 16.52 9.80
C ASP A 163 -21.61 17.97 9.31
N CYS A 164 -20.72 18.39 8.40
CA CYS A 164 -20.80 19.71 7.77
C CYS A 164 -21.17 19.67 6.26
N LEU A 165 -20.20 19.50 5.36
CA LEU A 165 -20.44 19.54 3.91
C LEU A 165 -20.67 18.13 3.35
N LYS A 166 -21.80 17.91 2.68
CA LYS A 166 -22.17 16.60 2.11
C LYS A 166 -22.31 16.69 0.60
N ILE A 167 -21.37 16.10 -0.13
CA ILE A 167 -21.40 16.01 -1.59
C ILE A 167 -22.21 14.77 -1.99
N GLN A 168 -23.34 15.01 -2.64
CA GLN A 168 -24.31 13.99 -3.10
C GLN A 168 -24.59 14.16 -4.59
N SER A 169 -23.55 14.46 -5.37
CA SER A 169 -23.63 14.63 -6.81
C SER A 169 -22.31 14.28 -7.49
N SER A 170 -22.36 14.10 -8.80
CA SER A 170 -21.16 13.99 -9.64
C SER A 170 -20.77 15.35 -10.23
N GLY A 171 -19.51 15.54 -10.63
CA GLY A 171 -19.06 16.77 -11.27
C GLY A 171 -19.03 17.99 -10.32
N VAL A 172 -18.71 17.75 -9.05
CA VAL A 172 -18.61 18.77 -8.02
C VAL A 172 -17.16 19.17 -7.82
N THR A 173 -16.86 20.47 -7.92
CA THR A 173 -15.60 21.04 -7.43
C THR A 173 -15.90 21.85 -6.17
N LEU A 174 -15.42 21.41 -5.02
CA LEU A 174 -15.42 22.15 -3.77
C LEU A 174 -14.05 22.79 -3.56
N ASP A 175 -13.99 24.12 -3.62
CA ASP A 175 -12.80 24.91 -3.32
C ASP A 175 -13.02 25.69 -2.02
N CYS A 176 -12.33 25.32 -0.95
CA CYS A 176 -12.49 26.02 0.31
C CYS A 176 -11.71 27.34 0.37
N THR A 177 -10.84 27.63 -0.60
CA THR A 177 -10.03 28.86 -0.67
C THR A 177 -9.24 29.19 0.60
N GLY A 178 -8.82 28.17 1.35
CA GLY A 178 -8.09 28.32 2.60
C GLY A 178 -8.97 28.64 3.81
N HIS A 179 -10.30 28.51 3.70
CA HIS A 179 -11.20 28.65 4.85
C HIS A 179 -11.25 27.38 5.70
N ALA A 180 -11.49 27.60 6.99
CA ALA A 180 -11.61 26.53 7.95
C ALA A 180 -13.03 25.95 8.03
N ILE A 181 -13.12 24.63 8.14
CA ILE A 181 -14.33 23.89 8.50
C ILE A 181 -14.01 23.22 9.85
N ARG A 182 -14.69 23.67 10.91
CA ARG A 182 -14.40 23.28 12.30
C ARG A 182 -15.51 22.44 12.90
N GLY A 183 -15.17 21.22 13.31
CA GLY A 183 -16.06 20.34 14.06
C GLY A 183 -16.00 20.58 15.56
N ALA A 184 -16.93 19.99 16.28
CA ALA A 184 -16.95 19.95 17.74
C ALA A 184 -16.99 18.51 18.25
N ASN A 185 -16.23 18.24 19.30
CA ASN A 185 -16.20 16.96 20.02
C ASN A 185 -15.89 15.73 19.15
N PHE A 186 -15.18 15.92 18.02
CA PHE A 186 -14.83 14.85 17.09
C PHE A 186 -16.05 14.06 16.57
N LEU A 187 -17.18 14.74 16.40
CA LEU A 187 -18.41 14.14 15.87
C LEU A 187 -18.52 14.37 14.36
N GLY A 188 -19.08 13.40 13.63
CA GLY A 188 -19.39 13.51 12.20
C GLY A 188 -18.18 13.65 11.29
N SER A 189 -18.44 14.03 10.04
CA SER A 189 -17.43 14.30 9.01
C SER A 189 -17.44 15.76 8.57
N GLY A 190 -16.27 16.37 8.41
CA GLY A 190 -16.17 17.76 7.96
C GLY A 190 -16.62 17.92 6.52
N ILE A 191 -16.05 17.13 5.62
CA ILE A 191 -16.50 17.01 4.23
C ILE A 191 -16.78 15.53 3.97
N SER A 192 -17.91 15.22 3.35
CA SER A 192 -18.21 13.84 2.96
C SER A 192 -18.70 13.72 1.52
N ILE A 193 -18.25 12.68 0.83
CA ILE A 193 -18.77 12.24 -0.47
C ILE A 193 -19.65 11.01 -0.22
N ARG A 194 -20.92 11.09 -0.60
CA ARG A 194 -21.93 10.07 -0.29
C ARG A 194 -22.64 9.60 -1.55
N LYS A 195 -23.07 8.34 -1.54
CA LYS A 195 -23.95 7.82 -2.61
C LYS A 195 -25.25 8.61 -2.69
N TYR A 196 -25.83 8.68 -3.89
CA TYR A 196 -27.02 9.48 -4.18
C TYR A 196 -27.96 8.77 -5.15
N GLY A 197 -29.06 9.44 -5.53
CA GLY A 197 -30.13 8.85 -6.32
C GLY A 197 -31.02 7.90 -5.51
N ALA A 198 -32.04 7.33 -6.17
CA ALA A 198 -32.99 6.44 -5.52
C ALA A 198 -32.26 5.28 -4.83
N PHE A 199 -32.45 5.16 -3.52
CA PHE A 199 -31.82 4.15 -2.66
C PHE A 199 -30.28 4.14 -2.69
N GLY A 200 -29.62 5.26 -3.01
CA GLY A 200 -28.15 5.33 -3.06
C GLY A 200 -27.55 4.53 -4.22
N SER A 201 -28.32 4.35 -5.31
CA SER A 201 -27.90 3.59 -6.50
C SER A 201 -26.78 4.27 -7.30
N GLN A 202 -26.57 5.57 -7.13
CA GLN A 202 -25.57 6.33 -7.89
C GLN A 202 -24.32 6.58 -7.05
N THR A 203 -23.16 6.32 -7.66
CA THR A 203 -21.83 6.55 -7.08
C THR A 203 -21.27 7.87 -7.62
N PRO A 204 -20.87 8.83 -6.76
CA PRO A 204 -20.29 10.10 -7.18
C PRO A 204 -19.06 9.93 -8.07
N GLN A 205 -18.99 10.70 -9.15
CA GLN A 205 -17.85 10.71 -10.06
C GLN A 205 -17.35 12.13 -10.30
N TYR A 206 -16.06 12.27 -10.61
CA TYR A 206 -15.45 13.56 -10.97
C TYR A 206 -15.65 14.63 -9.90
N VAL A 207 -15.45 14.25 -8.63
CA VAL A 207 -15.51 15.17 -7.50
C VAL A 207 -14.10 15.63 -7.13
N GLU A 208 -13.91 16.94 -7.02
CA GLU A 208 -12.68 17.56 -6.56
C GLU A 208 -12.91 18.29 -5.22
N ILE A 209 -12.08 18.04 -4.22
CA ILE A 209 -12.05 18.76 -2.94
C ILE A 209 -10.66 19.37 -2.77
N ARG A 210 -10.58 20.69 -2.58
CA ARG A 210 -9.30 21.37 -2.46
C ARG A 210 -9.27 22.60 -1.55
N ASN A 211 -8.07 22.94 -1.11
CA ASN A 211 -7.75 24.13 -0.33
C ASN A 211 -8.54 24.25 0.98
N CYS A 212 -8.92 23.13 1.60
CA CYS A 212 -9.72 23.11 2.83
C CYS A 212 -8.85 22.90 4.07
N HIS A 213 -9.15 23.62 5.17
CA HIS A 213 -8.64 23.30 6.51
C HIS A 213 -9.74 22.66 7.35
N VAL A 214 -9.67 21.35 7.60
CA VAL A 214 -10.75 20.57 8.20
C VAL A 214 -10.29 19.90 9.50
N THR A 215 -10.85 20.35 10.63
CA THR A 215 -10.35 19.98 11.97
C THR A 215 -11.50 19.66 12.94
N GLY A 216 -11.26 18.83 13.96
CA GLY A 216 -12.21 18.62 15.06
C GLY A 216 -13.38 17.68 14.73
N PHE A 217 -13.26 16.85 13.69
CA PHE A 217 -14.26 15.84 13.29
C PHE A 217 -13.80 14.42 13.61
N LYS A 218 -14.71 13.44 13.49
CA LYS A 218 -14.31 12.02 13.47
C LYS A 218 -13.43 11.76 12.25
N TYR A 219 -13.87 12.27 11.10
CA TYR A 219 -13.07 12.31 9.87
C TYR A 219 -13.06 13.73 9.32
N GLY A 220 -11.88 14.23 8.97
CA GLY A 220 -11.79 15.48 8.21
C GLY A 220 -12.52 15.35 6.87
N ILE A 221 -12.08 14.41 6.04
CA ILE A 221 -12.70 14.08 4.76
C ILE A 221 -13.08 12.61 4.72
N PHE A 222 -14.36 12.32 4.45
CA PHE A 222 -14.89 10.96 4.37
C PHE A 222 -15.51 10.66 3.01
N VAL A 223 -15.05 9.62 2.34
CA VAL A 223 -15.65 9.12 1.10
C VAL A 223 -16.29 7.77 1.37
N GLU A 224 -17.60 7.69 1.14
CA GLU A 224 -18.36 6.44 1.20
C GLU A 224 -18.08 5.55 -0.02
N ALA A 225 -18.09 6.15 -1.22
CA ALA A 225 -17.77 5.53 -2.49
C ALA A 225 -17.52 6.64 -3.53
N GLY A 226 -16.72 6.37 -4.56
CA GLY A 226 -16.59 7.32 -5.66
C GLY A 226 -15.61 6.89 -6.75
N LYS A 227 -15.70 7.51 -7.93
CA LYS A 227 -14.80 7.25 -9.05
C LYS A 227 -14.19 8.55 -9.57
N SER A 228 -12.93 8.51 -9.99
CA SER A 228 -12.25 9.69 -10.55
C SER A 228 -12.29 10.89 -9.60
N LEU A 229 -12.03 10.63 -8.32
CA LEU A 229 -11.99 11.66 -7.28
C LEU A 229 -10.62 12.36 -7.26
N VAL A 230 -10.60 13.63 -6.90
CA VAL A 230 -9.37 14.39 -6.66
C VAL A 230 -9.47 15.11 -5.31
N ILE A 231 -8.78 14.60 -4.31
CA ILE A 231 -8.71 15.22 -2.98
C ILE A 231 -7.30 15.79 -2.83
N ARG A 232 -7.16 17.11 -2.93
CA ARG A 232 -5.84 17.72 -3.02
C ARG A 232 -5.66 19.03 -2.26
N ASP A 233 -4.42 19.29 -1.83
CA ASP A 233 -4.04 20.56 -1.23
C ASP A 233 -4.92 20.93 -0.02
N ASN A 234 -5.33 19.93 0.76
CA ASN A 234 -6.10 20.11 1.98
C ASN A 234 -5.23 19.89 3.21
N ASP A 235 -5.56 20.58 4.29
CA ASP A 235 -5.12 20.25 5.64
C ASP A 235 -6.28 19.60 6.39
N ALA A 236 -6.23 18.29 6.58
CA ALA A 236 -7.18 17.53 7.37
C ALA A 236 -6.52 17.00 8.66
N SER A 237 -5.76 17.86 9.34
CA SER A 237 -5.09 17.55 10.60
C SER A 237 -5.97 17.81 11.82
N ASN A 238 -5.56 17.32 13.00
CA ASN A 238 -6.24 17.56 14.29
C ASN A 238 -7.70 17.07 14.30
N ASN A 239 -7.96 15.93 13.66
CA ASN A 239 -9.21 15.19 13.77
C ASN A 239 -9.08 14.10 14.84
N PHE A 240 -10.04 13.17 14.91
CA PHE A 240 -10.13 12.21 16.00
C PHE A 240 -8.85 11.41 16.22
N ASP A 241 -8.39 11.42 17.47
CA ASP A 241 -7.29 10.60 17.99
C ASP A 241 -7.81 9.71 19.12
N ASP A 242 -7.40 8.44 19.15
CA ASP A 242 -7.91 7.44 20.10
C ASP A 242 -7.00 7.21 21.32
N VAL A 243 -6.02 8.11 21.53
CA VAL A 243 -5.03 8.04 22.60
C VAL A 243 -5.27 9.08 23.70
N ASP A 244 -4.84 8.74 24.91
CA ASP A 244 -4.67 9.71 25.99
C ASP A 244 -3.65 10.79 25.59
N PRO A 245 -4.00 12.09 25.64
CA PRO A 245 -3.14 13.17 25.15
C PRO A 245 -1.79 13.29 25.86
N THR A 246 -1.69 12.82 27.11
CA THR A 246 -0.48 12.97 27.94
C THR A 246 0.47 11.78 27.74
N THR A 247 -0.07 10.57 27.82
CA THR A 247 0.69 9.33 27.85
C THR A 247 0.82 8.69 26.47
N ARG A 248 0.05 9.17 25.49
CA ARG A 248 -0.11 8.59 24.14
C ARG A 248 -0.60 7.14 24.18
N TYR A 249 -1.24 6.75 25.29
CA TYR A 249 -1.76 5.41 25.48
C TYR A 249 -3.14 5.28 24.82
N GLY A 250 -3.33 4.30 23.93
CA GLY A 250 -4.63 4.08 23.27
C GLY A 250 -5.01 2.61 23.12
N ASN A 251 -6.13 2.36 22.45
CA ASN A 251 -6.68 1.00 22.23
C ASN A 251 -5.87 0.20 21.21
N PHE A 252 -5.55 -1.07 21.48
CA PHE A 252 -4.75 -1.90 20.55
C PHE A 252 -5.29 -1.87 19.11
N LEU A 253 -4.36 -1.83 18.15
CA LEU A 253 -4.69 -1.57 16.75
C LEU A 253 -5.54 -2.69 16.15
N GLY A 254 -6.59 -2.29 15.43
CA GLY A 254 -7.63 -3.18 14.88
C GLY A 254 -9.06 -2.64 15.10
N ASN A 255 -9.25 -1.83 16.15
CA ASN A 255 -10.51 -1.15 16.46
C ASN A 255 -10.45 0.38 16.29
N THR A 256 -9.30 0.90 15.87
CA THR A 256 -9.07 2.33 15.67
C THR A 256 -9.78 2.82 14.42
N ASP A 257 -10.55 3.88 14.55
CA ASP A 257 -11.34 4.45 13.47
C ASP A 257 -11.49 5.97 13.67
N GLY A 258 -11.39 6.74 12.59
CA GLY A 258 -11.29 8.20 12.64
C GLY A 258 -9.91 8.70 12.18
N GLY A 259 -9.83 9.98 11.86
CA GLY A 259 -8.60 10.62 11.43
C GLY A 259 -8.78 11.67 10.32
N GLY A 260 -7.77 11.80 9.46
CA GLY A 260 -7.73 12.84 8.43
C GLY A 260 -8.63 12.53 7.24
N ILE A 261 -8.16 11.68 6.34
CA ILE A 261 -8.84 11.36 5.08
C ILE A 261 -9.17 9.87 5.03
N ARG A 262 -10.45 9.53 4.94
CA ARG A 262 -10.97 8.17 4.85
C ARG A 262 -11.62 7.96 3.49
N VAL A 263 -11.13 7.02 2.69
CA VAL A 263 -11.69 6.70 1.38
C VAL A 263 -12.13 5.24 1.30
N ASN A 264 -13.38 5.01 0.90
CA ASN A 264 -13.94 3.69 0.71
C ASN A 264 -14.39 3.50 -0.73
N TYR A 265 -14.36 2.26 -1.21
CA TYR A 265 -15.00 1.84 -2.46
C TYR A 265 -14.72 2.80 -3.62
N SER A 266 -13.45 3.11 -3.83
CA SER A 266 -13.02 4.07 -4.84
C SER A 266 -12.22 3.45 -5.98
N ALA A 267 -12.33 4.06 -7.15
CA ALA A 267 -11.57 3.70 -8.35
C ALA A 267 -11.02 4.96 -9.04
N ASP A 268 -9.87 4.83 -9.69
CA ASP A 268 -9.27 5.87 -10.54
C ASP A 268 -9.08 7.23 -9.82
N SER A 269 -8.79 7.21 -8.53
CA SER A 269 -8.85 8.39 -7.65
C SER A 269 -7.47 8.89 -7.22
N GLN A 270 -7.38 10.17 -6.86
CA GLN A 270 -6.13 10.85 -6.56
C GLN A 270 -6.21 11.58 -5.21
N ILE A 271 -5.25 11.30 -4.33
CA ILE A 271 -5.07 11.92 -3.02
C ILE A 271 -3.71 12.61 -3.01
N LEU A 272 -3.69 13.93 -3.22
CA LEU A 272 -2.48 14.67 -3.60
C LEU A 272 -2.17 15.83 -2.65
N ASN A 273 -0.91 15.97 -2.23
CA ASN A 273 -0.45 17.18 -1.52
C ASN A 273 -1.27 17.53 -0.25
N ASN A 274 -1.85 16.55 0.44
CA ASN A 274 -2.61 16.81 1.66
C ASN A 274 -1.71 16.71 2.90
N THR A 275 -2.07 17.45 3.94
CA THR A 275 -1.50 17.33 5.28
C THR A 275 -2.53 16.67 6.20
N THR A 276 -2.16 15.58 6.86
CA THR A 276 -3.04 14.80 7.75
C THR A 276 -2.28 14.38 9.01
N MET A 277 -2.10 15.31 9.94
CA MET A 277 -1.29 15.13 11.14
C MET A 277 -2.11 15.16 12.43
N HIS A 278 -1.55 14.62 13.52
CA HIS A 278 -2.08 14.74 14.89
C HIS A 278 -3.48 14.14 15.09
N GLN A 279 -3.65 12.89 14.65
CA GLN A 279 -4.88 12.13 14.80
C GLN A 279 -4.60 10.62 14.79
N ALA A 280 -5.63 9.79 14.81
CA ALA A 280 -5.46 8.34 14.77
C ALA A 280 -4.81 7.87 13.45
N ILE A 281 -5.46 8.12 12.30
CA ILE A 281 -4.96 7.72 10.98
C ILE A 281 -4.88 8.94 10.06
N GLY A 282 -3.77 9.11 9.36
CA GLY A 282 -3.60 10.20 8.39
C GLY A 282 -4.49 10.02 7.16
N ILE A 283 -4.15 9.02 6.33
CA ILE A 283 -4.87 8.65 5.11
C ILE A 283 -5.24 7.16 5.19
N ASP A 284 -6.52 6.83 5.03
CA ASP A 284 -7.04 5.47 5.15
C ASP A 284 -7.90 5.08 3.94
N ILE A 285 -7.30 4.30 3.04
CA ILE A 285 -7.89 3.82 1.79
C ILE A 285 -8.35 2.39 1.98
N ARG A 286 -9.64 2.14 1.74
CA ARG A 286 -10.22 0.80 1.88
C ARG A 286 -11.03 0.41 0.66
N ASN A 287 -11.00 -0.88 0.32
CA ASN A 287 -11.82 -1.46 -0.74
C ASN A 287 -11.70 -0.74 -2.08
N SER A 288 -10.49 -0.30 -2.43
CA SER A 288 -10.28 0.59 -3.57
C SER A 288 -9.29 0.00 -4.58
N THR A 289 -9.32 0.53 -5.78
CA THR A 289 -8.38 0.16 -6.85
C THR A 289 -7.86 1.40 -7.56
N THR A 290 -6.69 1.32 -8.17
CA THR A 290 -6.15 2.38 -9.06
C THR A 290 -6.21 3.76 -8.39
N THR A 291 -5.76 3.82 -7.12
CA THR A 291 -5.73 5.06 -6.34
C THR A 291 -4.29 5.57 -6.24
N TYR A 292 -4.09 6.85 -6.54
CA TYR A 292 -2.78 7.51 -6.50
C TYR A 292 -2.68 8.40 -5.27
N ILE A 293 -1.87 8.00 -4.30
CA ILE A 293 -1.63 8.72 -3.04
C ILE A 293 -0.23 9.33 -3.13
N ARG A 294 -0.14 10.63 -3.46
CA ARG A 294 1.13 11.27 -3.79
C ARG A 294 1.40 12.55 -3.02
N ASN A 295 2.66 12.75 -2.65
CA ASN A 295 3.16 14.01 -2.07
C ASN A 295 2.42 14.46 -0.80
N ASN A 296 1.79 13.55 -0.05
CA ASN A 296 1.10 13.88 1.18
C ASN A 296 2.07 13.88 2.36
N ASN A 297 1.73 14.64 3.40
CA ASN A 297 2.37 14.57 4.70
C ASN A 297 1.40 13.97 5.73
N SER A 298 1.65 12.73 6.13
CA SER A 298 0.86 11.98 7.10
C SER A 298 1.73 11.56 8.28
N SER A 299 2.29 12.57 8.97
CA SER A 299 3.17 12.41 10.12
C SER A 299 2.45 12.65 11.45
N ASP A 300 3.08 12.26 12.56
CA ASP A 300 2.64 12.52 13.93
C ASP A 300 1.25 11.95 14.27
N ASN A 301 0.82 10.88 13.60
CA ASN A 301 -0.41 10.17 13.92
C ASN A 301 -0.16 9.11 14.99
N SER A 302 -1.22 8.68 15.68
CA SER A 302 -1.06 7.67 16.73
C SER A 302 -1.07 6.24 16.19
N ALA A 303 -1.79 5.96 15.10
CA ALA A 303 -1.80 4.66 14.43
C ALA A 303 -0.96 4.69 13.14
N TRP A 304 -1.55 5.12 12.03
CA TRP A 304 -0.93 4.94 10.71
C TRP A 304 -0.85 6.26 9.94
N GLY A 305 0.27 6.48 9.25
CA GLY A 305 0.39 7.60 8.32
C GLY A 305 -0.52 7.37 7.10
N VAL A 306 -0.18 6.35 6.30
CA VAL A 306 -1.00 5.88 5.18
C VAL A 306 -1.39 4.42 5.41
N ASN A 307 -2.68 4.11 5.30
CA ASN A 307 -3.21 2.77 5.50
C ASN A 307 -4.01 2.30 4.28
N LEU A 308 -3.73 1.08 3.82
CA LEU A 308 -4.42 0.40 2.72
C LEU A 308 -5.09 -0.88 3.25
N ILE A 309 -6.39 -1.05 3.04
CA ILE A 309 -7.13 -2.29 3.36
C ILE A 309 -7.88 -2.77 2.13
N ARG A 310 -7.73 -4.04 1.73
CA ARG A 310 -8.35 -4.60 0.51
C ARG A 310 -8.18 -3.67 -0.71
N THR A 311 -6.98 -3.12 -0.87
CA THR A 311 -6.67 -2.14 -1.92
C THR A 311 -5.66 -2.71 -2.90
N THR A 312 -5.92 -2.54 -4.19
CA THR A 312 -5.12 -3.17 -5.26
C THR A 312 -4.74 -2.19 -6.36
N ALA A 313 -3.71 -2.52 -7.13
CA ALA A 313 -3.27 -1.74 -8.30
C ALA A 313 -3.11 -0.23 -8.01
N SER A 314 -2.77 0.13 -6.78
CA SER A 314 -2.70 1.51 -6.29
C SER A 314 -1.26 1.91 -6.01
N GLU A 315 -1.03 3.20 -5.88
CA GLU A 315 0.29 3.78 -5.73
C GLU A 315 0.36 4.69 -4.50
N VAL A 316 1.39 4.51 -3.68
CA VAL A 316 1.77 5.41 -2.58
C VAL A 316 3.17 5.92 -2.89
N THR A 317 3.30 7.15 -3.39
CA THR A 317 4.59 7.70 -3.81
C THR A 317 4.91 9.10 -3.32
N ASN A 318 6.19 9.35 -3.05
CA ASN A 318 6.71 10.65 -2.62
C ASN A 318 6.00 11.21 -1.37
N ASN A 319 5.40 10.37 -0.52
CA ASN A 319 4.77 10.81 0.71
C ASN A 319 5.81 10.92 1.83
N ASN A 320 5.52 11.78 2.81
CA ASN A 320 6.27 11.89 4.04
C ASN A 320 5.44 11.29 5.19
N THR A 321 6.01 10.33 5.91
CA THR A 321 5.40 9.75 7.11
C THR A 321 6.45 9.68 8.21
N ALA A 322 6.32 10.52 9.22
CA ALA A 322 7.21 10.54 10.36
C ALA A 322 6.48 10.41 11.69
N ASP A 323 7.12 9.76 12.66
CA ASP A 323 6.65 9.69 14.05
C ASP A 323 5.18 9.21 14.21
N ASN A 324 4.76 8.26 13.39
CA ASN A 324 3.46 7.59 13.55
C ASN A 324 3.57 6.51 14.63
N ILE A 325 3.14 6.85 15.84
CA ILE A 325 3.48 6.14 17.07
C ILE A 325 2.44 6.32 18.18
N ARG A 326 2.19 5.23 18.90
CA ARG A 326 1.34 5.15 20.10
C ARG A 326 1.96 4.26 21.14
N LYS A 327 1.50 4.41 22.37
CA LYS A 327 1.76 3.50 23.48
C LYS A 327 0.57 2.56 23.68
N CYS A 328 0.82 1.30 23.99
CA CYS A 328 -0.24 0.34 24.26
C CYS A 328 0.26 -0.88 25.05
N THR A 329 -0.70 -1.71 25.48
CA THR A 329 -0.44 -3.08 25.90
C THR A 329 -0.57 -4.02 24.71
N TRP A 330 0.42 -4.88 24.49
CA TRP A 330 0.44 -5.87 23.41
C TRP A 330 1.07 -7.19 23.87
N GLY A 331 0.74 -8.28 23.18
CA GLY A 331 1.23 -9.63 23.49
C GLY A 331 0.89 -10.07 24.93
N ALA A 332 1.88 -10.63 25.64
CA ALA A 332 1.78 -11.12 27.01
C ALA A 332 1.68 -10.01 28.08
N GLY A 333 0.98 -8.91 27.79
CA GLY A 333 0.80 -7.78 28.71
C GLY A 333 1.95 -6.76 28.73
N VAL A 334 2.83 -6.79 27.72
CA VAL A 334 3.95 -5.84 27.61
C VAL A 334 3.40 -4.46 27.28
N ILE A 335 3.87 -3.43 27.98
CA ILE A 335 3.49 -2.04 27.74
C ILE A 335 4.66 -1.32 27.05
N GLY A 336 4.42 -0.77 25.86
CA GLY A 336 5.47 -0.15 25.08
C GLY A 336 4.95 0.77 23.98
N PHE A 337 5.88 1.41 23.28
CA PHE A 337 5.60 2.22 22.09
C PHE A 337 5.69 1.38 20.82
N GLY A 338 4.97 1.80 19.78
CA GLY A 338 5.03 1.22 18.43
C GLY A 338 3.76 0.43 18.13
N CYS A 339 3.47 -0.68 18.82
CA CYS A 339 2.11 -1.27 18.82
C CYS A 339 1.43 -1.45 17.45
N ASP A 340 2.13 -1.98 16.44
CA ASP A 340 1.69 -2.09 15.04
C ASP A 340 1.41 -0.74 14.32
N ALA A 341 1.72 0.39 14.95
CA ALA A 341 1.73 1.69 14.29
C ALA A 341 2.79 1.70 13.20
N GLY A 342 2.59 2.53 12.18
CA GLY A 342 3.57 2.57 11.10
C GLY A 342 3.39 3.73 10.14
N GLY A 343 4.43 3.98 9.36
CA GLY A 343 4.41 5.01 8.34
C GLY A 343 3.42 4.66 7.24
N ILE A 344 3.64 3.52 6.58
CA ILE A 344 2.77 3.01 5.52
C ILE A 344 2.37 1.57 5.84
N VAL A 345 1.08 1.26 5.84
CA VAL A 345 0.56 -0.04 6.22
C VAL A 345 -0.36 -0.61 5.14
N LEU A 346 -0.16 -1.88 4.81
CA LEU A 346 -0.96 -2.66 3.88
C LEU A 346 -1.58 -3.82 4.65
N GLN A 347 -2.90 -3.94 4.61
CA GLN A 347 -3.66 -4.93 5.37
C GLN A 347 -4.67 -5.66 4.49
N ASP A 348 -5.11 -6.82 4.96
CA ASP A 348 -6.30 -7.53 4.46
C ASP A 348 -6.29 -7.68 2.93
N GLY A 349 -5.28 -8.38 2.41
CA GLY A 349 -5.21 -8.70 0.99
C GLY A 349 -4.77 -7.56 0.08
N SER A 350 -4.28 -6.43 0.62
CA SER A 350 -3.82 -5.31 -0.20
C SER A 350 -2.61 -5.70 -1.04
N SER A 351 -2.85 -5.97 -2.33
CA SER A 351 -1.93 -6.68 -3.23
C SER A 351 -1.70 -5.93 -4.54
N GLY A 352 -0.54 -6.11 -5.14
CA GLY A 352 -0.24 -5.50 -6.44
C GLY A 352 -0.12 -3.97 -6.40
N ASN A 353 0.27 -3.40 -5.26
CA ASN A 353 0.45 -1.96 -5.10
C ASN A 353 1.92 -1.55 -5.26
N LEU A 354 2.14 -0.30 -5.67
CA LEU A 354 3.45 0.34 -5.74
C LEU A 354 3.63 1.29 -4.56
N ILE A 355 4.63 1.03 -3.72
CA ILE A 355 5.03 1.89 -2.61
C ILE A 355 6.44 2.40 -2.93
N ALA A 356 6.57 3.62 -3.47
CA ALA A 356 7.85 4.07 -3.98
C ALA A 356 8.27 5.49 -3.63
N ASN A 357 9.57 5.69 -3.44
CA ASN A 357 10.18 6.99 -3.20
C ASN A 357 9.57 7.76 -2.01
N ASN A 358 9.01 7.06 -1.02
CA ASN A 358 8.48 7.69 0.19
C ASN A 358 9.61 7.98 1.18
N ASN A 359 9.43 9.03 1.95
CA ASN A 359 10.26 9.36 3.10
C ASN A 359 9.56 8.89 4.38
N VAL A 360 9.99 7.73 4.89
CA VAL A 360 9.43 7.07 6.07
C VAL A 360 10.44 7.16 7.21
N THR A 361 10.31 8.20 8.04
CA THR A 361 11.39 8.59 8.97
C THR A 361 10.92 8.76 10.42
N GLY A 362 11.83 9.01 11.34
CA GLY A 362 11.48 9.21 12.75
C GLY A 362 10.91 7.94 13.38
N ARG A 363 10.25 8.07 14.53
CA ARG A 363 9.93 6.94 15.41
C ARG A 363 8.64 6.22 15.02
N ASN A 364 8.42 6.00 13.72
CA ASN A 364 7.33 5.11 13.30
C ASN A 364 7.50 3.74 14.00
N GLY A 365 6.40 3.12 14.44
CA GLY A 365 6.46 1.77 15.04
C GLY A 365 7.18 0.79 14.10
N ASN A 366 6.55 0.53 12.95
CA ASN A 366 7.17 -0.04 11.76
C ASN A 366 7.31 1.02 10.67
N GLY A 367 8.30 0.89 9.79
CA GLY A 367 8.42 1.76 8.62
C GLY A 367 7.29 1.50 7.62
N ILE A 368 7.41 0.40 6.88
CA ILE A 368 6.39 -0.11 5.95
C ILE A 368 5.96 -1.50 6.42
N PHE A 369 4.66 -1.69 6.69
CA PHE A 369 4.15 -2.92 7.27
C PHE A 369 3.08 -3.57 6.39
N ILE A 370 3.36 -4.79 5.89
CA ILE A 370 2.35 -5.66 5.31
C ILE A 370 1.82 -6.59 6.40
N LYS A 371 0.68 -6.23 6.98
CA LYS A 371 0.05 -6.95 8.09
C LYS A 371 -0.81 -8.10 7.59
N ALA A 372 -0.46 -9.32 7.99
CA ALA A 372 -1.15 -10.55 7.56
C ALA A 372 -1.47 -11.54 8.71
N HIS A 373 -1.48 -11.08 9.97
CA HIS A 373 -1.83 -11.94 11.10
C HIS A 373 -3.32 -12.33 11.06
N ALA A 374 -3.61 -13.57 10.67
CA ALA A 374 -4.97 -14.12 10.48
C ALA A 374 -5.86 -13.31 9.50
N LEU A 375 -5.24 -12.51 8.64
CA LEU A 375 -5.87 -11.78 7.54
C LEU A 375 -5.21 -12.21 6.23
N PRO A 376 -5.92 -12.13 5.09
CA PRO A 376 -5.30 -12.36 3.79
C PRO A 376 -4.04 -11.53 3.62
N CYS A 377 -2.97 -12.15 3.14
CA CYS A 377 -1.71 -11.45 2.91
C CYS A 377 -1.82 -10.47 1.73
N GLY A 378 -1.12 -9.32 1.84
CA GLY A 378 -0.78 -8.46 0.70
C GLY A 378 0.37 -9.02 -0.15
N ASN A 379 0.04 -9.59 -1.31
CA ASN A 379 1.00 -10.22 -2.21
C ASN A 379 1.38 -9.31 -3.39
N ASN A 380 2.52 -9.61 -4.03
CA ASN A 380 2.93 -8.97 -5.28
C ASN A 380 3.03 -7.44 -5.22
N ASN A 381 3.27 -6.86 -4.04
CA ASN A 381 3.51 -5.43 -3.89
C ASN A 381 4.97 -5.10 -4.25
N SER A 382 5.19 -3.88 -4.75
CA SER A 382 6.53 -3.36 -5.07
C SER A 382 6.87 -2.21 -4.14
N ILE A 383 7.82 -2.42 -3.23
CA ILE A 383 8.36 -1.43 -2.29
C ILE A 383 9.72 -0.99 -2.84
N VAL A 384 9.78 0.19 -3.48
CA VAL A 384 10.95 0.58 -4.29
C VAL A 384 11.46 1.99 -4.00
N GLY A 385 12.77 2.14 -3.80
CA GLY A 385 13.38 3.48 -3.73
C GLY A 385 13.01 4.30 -2.50
N ASN A 386 12.43 3.69 -1.46
CA ASN A 386 12.02 4.39 -0.25
C ASN A 386 13.22 4.68 0.66
N THR A 387 13.16 5.80 1.37
CA THR A 387 14.06 6.11 2.49
C THR A 387 13.33 5.77 3.78
N ILE A 388 13.83 4.78 4.52
CA ILE A 388 13.19 4.23 5.72
C ILE A 388 14.20 4.32 6.87
N THR A 389 14.00 5.23 7.83
CA THR A 389 14.99 5.48 8.90
C THR A 389 14.38 5.70 10.28
N ASN A 390 15.14 5.40 11.34
CA ASN A 390 14.81 5.74 12.74
C ASN A 390 13.56 5.07 13.33
N PHE A 391 13.10 3.97 12.73
CA PHE A 391 11.93 3.21 13.15
C PHE A 391 12.21 2.36 14.40
N LEU A 392 11.14 2.00 15.14
CA LEU A 392 11.28 1.33 16.44
C LEU A 392 11.52 -0.18 16.33
N TYR A 393 10.79 -0.85 15.43
CA TYR A 393 10.81 -2.31 15.26
C TYR A 393 11.34 -2.68 13.87
N ASN A 394 10.45 -2.88 12.89
CA ASN A 394 10.84 -3.33 11.56
C ASN A 394 10.83 -2.17 10.55
N GLY A 395 11.87 -2.07 9.73
CA GLY A 395 11.91 -1.13 8.62
C GLY A 395 10.88 -1.50 7.56
N VAL A 396 10.91 -2.76 7.14
CA VAL A 396 9.85 -3.39 6.34
C VAL A 396 9.46 -4.72 6.96
N GLU A 397 8.17 -4.98 7.12
CA GLU A 397 7.66 -6.26 7.64
C GLU A 397 6.68 -6.88 6.64
N LEU A 398 6.88 -8.17 6.30
CA LEU A 398 5.97 -8.93 5.46
C LEU A 398 5.86 -10.39 5.92
N SER A 399 5.04 -10.62 6.93
CA SER A 399 4.75 -11.96 7.43
C SER A 399 3.76 -12.70 6.52
N PHE A 400 3.97 -14.00 6.32
CA PHE A 400 3.07 -14.92 5.57
C PHE A 400 2.92 -14.61 4.08
N CYS A 401 3.76 -13.72 3.55
CA CYS A 401 3.51 -13.05 2.30
C CYS A 401 4.43 -13.49 1.16
N ALA A 402 3.93 -13.36 -0.07
CA ALA A 402 4.58 -13.89 -1.26
C ALA A 402 4.64 -12.91 -2.45
N GLY A 403 5.68 -13.08 -3.26
CA GLY A 403 5.89 -12.36 -4.52
C GLY A 403 6.15 -10.86 -4.36
N ASN A 404 6.37 -10.36 -3.14
CA ASN A 404 6.66 -8.96 -2.91
C ASN A 404 8.10 -8.62 -3.31
N LYS A 405 8.30 -7.40 -3.82
CA LYS A 405 9.59 -6.89 -4.28
C LYS A 405 10.01 -5.70 -3.44
N ILE A 406 11.09 -5.83 -2.69
CA ILE A 406 11.64 -4.80 -1.82
C ILE A 406 12.98 -4.41 -2.42
N ASN A 407 12.98 -3.40 -3.30
CA ASN A 407 14.12 -3.13 -4.17
C ASN A 407 14.65 -1.69 -4.07
N ASN A 408 15.96 -1.51 -4.11
CA ASN A 408 16.61 -0.19 -4.16
C ASN A 408 16.23 0.75 -2.99
N ASN A 409 15.81 0.21 -1.84
CA ASN A 409 15.46 1.02 -0.67
C ASN A 409 16.72 1.32 0.17
N ASN A 410 16.67 2.44 0.89
CA ASN A 410 17.65 2.80 1.91
C ASN A 410 17.01 2.63 3.30
N ILE A 411 17.37 1.58 4.02
CA ILE A 411 16.74 1.16 5.27
C ILE A 411 17.79 1.21 6.38
N ARG A 412 17.62 2.10 7.36
CA ARG A 412 18.68 2.37 8.34
C ARG A 412 18.18 2.69 9.75
N ASP A 413 19.08 2.53 10.71
CA ASP A 413 18.97 3.12 12.05
C ASP A 413 17.73 2.65 12.81
N GLY A 414 17.49 1.34 12.85
CA GLY A 414 16.34 0.73 13.53
C GLY A 414 16.69 -0.52 14.33
N LEU A 415 15.67 -1.28 14.73
CA LEU A 415 15.90 -2.58 15.39
C LEU A 415 16.21 -3.65 14.33
N ASP A 416 15.25 -3.96 13.47
CA ASP A 416 15.35 -4.96 12.41
C ASP A 416 15.04 -4.31 11.05
N GLY A 417 15.89 -4.51 10.04
CA GLY A 417 15.70 -3.89 8.74
C GLY A 417 14.49 -4.46 8.01
N LEU A 418 14.51 -5.76 7.72
CA LEU A 418 13.44 -6.50 7.08
C LEU A 418 13.04 -7.73 7.92
N TRP A 419 11.74 -7.93 8.10
CA TRP A 419 11.17 -9.13 8.72
C TRP A 419 10.42 -9.99 7.69
N LEU A 420 10.89 -11.22 7.50
CA LEU A 420 10.36 -12.24 6.58
C LEU A 420 9.90 -13.49 7.36
N GLY A 421 8.81 -13.38 8.13
CA GLY A 421 8.24 -14.53 8.84
C GLY A 421 7.30 -15.33 7.95
N PHE A 422 7.49 -16.64 7.79
CA PHE A 422 6.62 -17.51 6.99
C PHE A 422 6.42 -17.03 5.54
N ALA A 423 7.40 -16.28 5.02
CA ALA A 423 7.33 -15.62 3.73
C ALA A 423 7.92 -16.50 2.62
N GLN A 424 7.34 -16.45 1.42
CA GLN A 424 7.74 -17.31 0.31
C GLN A 424 7.96 -16.53 -0.99
N GLY A 425 9.06 -16.80 -1.68
CA GLY A 425 9.22 -16.33 -3.07
C GLY A 425 9.27 -14.81 -3.21
N ASN A 426 9.78 -14.09 -2.20
CA ASN A 426 9.92 -12.64 -2.25
C ASN A 426 11.30 -12.24 -2.80
N GLU A 427 11.39 -11.03 -3.33
CA GLU A 427 12.63 -10.43 -3.82
C GLU A 427 13.05 -9.28 -2.91
N VAL A 428 14.29 -9.32 -2.42
CA VAL A 428 14.96 -8.25 -1.67
C VAL A 428 16.23 -7.91 -2.44
N LYS A 429 16.21 -6.86 -3.26
CA LYS A 429 17.29 -6.60 -4.21
C LYS A 429 17.84 -5.18 -4.18
N ASN A 430 19.17 -5.06 -4.23
CA ASN A 430 19.89 -3.78 -4.36
C ASN A 430 19.55 -2.75 -3.26
N ASN A 431 19.11 -3.19 -2.08
CA ASN A 431 18.85 -2.30 -0.95
C ASN A 431 20.16 -1.97 -0.23
N THR A 432 20.19 -0.81 0.43
CA THR A 432 21.18 -0.50 1.46
C THR A 432 20.51 -0.69 2.82
N ILE A 433 20.98 -1.66 3.60
CA ILE A 433 20.45 -2.00 4.92
C ILE A 433 21.55 -1.85 5.96
N ALA A 434 21.40 -0.91 6.88
CA ALA A 434 22.52 -0.54 7.73
C ALA A 434 22.17 -0.04 9.13
N ASN A 435 23.13 -0.13 10.04
CA ASN A 435 23.02 0.33 11.42
C ASN A 435 21.83 -0.31 12.16
N MET A 436 21.48 -1.55 11.83
CA MET A 436 20.44 -2.28 12.58
C MET A 436 20.99 -2.75 13.91
N ARG A 437 20.26 -2.45 14.99
CA ARG A 437 20.62 -2.88 16.34
C ARG A 437 20.52 -4.40 16.51
N ASN A 438 19.73 -5.06 15.68
CA ASN A 438 19.48 -6.49 15.72
C ASN A 438 19.77 -7.14 14.37
N HIS A 439 18.84 -7.18 13.42
CA HIS A 439 19.06 -7.84 12.12
C HIS A 439 18.93 -6.90 10.92
N GLY A 440 19.73 -7.11 9.88
CA GLY A 440 19.49 -6.50 8.57
C GLY A 440 18.25 -7.10 7.90
N VAL A 441 18.26 -8.42 7.70
CA VAL A 441 17.09 -9.23 7.34
C VAL A 441 17.01 -10.37 8.34
N ILE A 442 15.85 -10.51 8.99
CA ILE A 442 15.49 -11.67 9.79
C ILE A 442 14.41 -12.47 9.06
N SER A 443 14.62 -13.77 8.94
CA SER A 443 13.80 -14.67 8.15
C SER A 443 13.46 -15.91 8.98
N LEU A 444 12.22 -15.95 9.46
CA LEU A 444 11.69 -17.03 10.30
C LEU A 444 10.84 -17.95 9.42
N ASN A 445 11.11 -19.26 9.43
CA ASN A 445 10.25 -20.26 8.82
C ASN A 445 9.85 -19.94 7.37
N SER A 446 10.82 -19.54 6.54
CA SER A 446 10.59 -18.92 5.24
C SER A 446 11.47 -19.53 4.15
N HIS A 447 10.97 -19.71 2.94
CA HIS A 447 11.71 -20.42 1.90
C HIS A 447 11.58 -19.79 0.51
N GLY A 448 12.54 -20.11 -0.37
CA GLY A 448 12.52 -19.67 -1.76
C GLY A 448 12.66 -18.15 -1.95
N ASN A 449 13.13 -17.41 -0.95
CA ASN A 449 13.31 -15.96 -1.06
C ASN A 449 14.63 -15.61 -1.74
N ASN A 450 14.63 -14.53 -2.53
CA ASN A 450 15.81 -14.02 -3.23
C ASN A 450 16.30 -12.72 -2.58
N VAL A 451 17.36 -12.81 -1.78
CA VAL A 451 18.07 -11.68 -1.18
C VAL A 451 19.39 -11.49 -1.92
N SER A 452 19.41 -10.57 -2.90
CA SER A 452 20.58 -10.41 -3.76
C SER A 452 21.00 -8.98 -4.08
N GLY A 453 22.30 -8.77 -4.30
CA GLY A 453 22.84 -7.45 -4.68
C GLY A 453 22.74 -6.37 -3.60
N ASN A 454 22.37 -6.72 -2.37
CA ASN A 454 22.17 -5.76 -1.29
C ASN A 454 23.51 -5.37 -0.63
N GLN A 455 23.52 -4.19 -0.01
CA GLN A 455 24.61 -3.71 0.83
C GLN A 455 24.19 -3.75 2.30
N PHE A 456 24.89 -4.55 3.09
CA PHE A 456 24.68 -4.67 4.54
C PHE A 456 25.82 -4.04 5.30
N VAL A 457 25.56 -2.96 6.04
CA VAL A 457 26.61 -2.17 6.69
C VAL A 457 26.35 -1.99 8.18
N SER A 458 27.30 -2.40 9.03
CA SER A 458 27.26 -2.11 10.47
C SER A 458 25.98 -2.57 11.19
N ASN A 459 25.44 -3.72 10.78
CA ASN A 459 24.35 -4.40 11.47
C ASN A 459 24.93 -5.33 12.53
N ASN A 460 24.16 -5.63 13.58
CA ASN A 460 24.57 -6.68 14.51
C ASN A 460 24.61 -8.04 13.79
N GLU A 461 23.50 -8.50 13.24
CA GLU A 461 23.49 -9.61 12.28
C GLU A 461 22.93 -9.12 10.95
N ALA A 462 23.65 -9.25 9.83
CA ALA A 462 23.14 -8.72 8.56
C ALA A 462 22.04 -9.61 7.97
N LEU A 463 22.26 -10.91 7.82
CA LEU A 463 21.24 -11.88 7.45
C LEU A 463 21.13 -12.94 8.53
N TYR A 464 19.92 -13.12 9.07
CA TYR A 464 19.62 -14.22 9.99
C TYR A 464 18.41 -15.01 9.48
N PHE A 465 18.66 -16.23 9.03
CA PHE A 465 17.64 -17.11 8.46
C PHE A 465 17.55 -18.36 9.32
N TYR A 466 16.35 -18.66 9.82
CA TYR A 466 16.18 -19.75 10.75
C TYR A 466 14.84 -20.47 10.66
N SER A 467 14.85 -21.72 11.11
CA SER A 467 13.65 -22.52 11.35
C SER A 467 13.44 -22.73 12.84
N GLU A 468 12.21 -22.73 13.28
CA GLU A 468 11.80 -23.22 14.60
C GLU A 468 10.50 -24.04 14.50
N ASP A 469 10.29 -24.91 15.49
CA ASP A 469 9.01 -25.60 15.67
C ASP A 469 7.93 -24.57 16.05
N TYR A 470 6.75 -24.70 15.45
CA TYR A 470 5.63 -23.79 15.71
C TYR A 470 4.34 -24.55 16.01
N ASP A 471 3.43 -23.92 16.74
CA ASP A 471 2.13 -24.49 17.07
C ASP A 471 1.16 -24.42 15.87
N HIS A 472 0.95 -25.57 15.21
CA HIS A 472 0.00 -25.68 14.10
C HIS A 472 -1.44 -25.25 14.43
N GLY A 473 -1.85 -25.31 15.71
CA GLY A 473 -3.16 -24.79 16.14
C GLY A 473 -3.23 -23.27 16.06
N ALA A 474 -2.22 -22.60 16.64
CA ALA A 474 -2.07 -21.14 16.59
C ALA A 474 -1.89 -20.61 15.16
N PHE A 475 -1.30 -21.41 14.28
CA PHE A 475 -1.05 -21.10 12.87
C PHE A 475 -1.99 -21.86 11.91
N SER A 476 -3.18 -22.27 12.37
CA SER A 476 -4.13 -23.06 11.57
C SER A 476 -4.69 -22.32 10.33
N PHE A 477 -4.49 -21.01 10.25
CA PHE A 477 -4.81 -20.19 9.08
C PHE A 477 -3.77 -20.32 7.95
N LEU A 478 -2.59 -20.89 8.23
CA LEU A 478 -1.60 -21.17 7.20
C LEU A 478 -2.08 -22.30 6.29
N PRO A 479 -1.93 -22.16 4.95
CA PRO A 479 -2.08 -23.28 4.04
C PRO A 479 -1.17 -24.45 4.44
N ALA A 480 -1.56 -25.68 4.15
CA ALA A 480 -0.68 -26.83 4.33
C ALA A 480 0.58 -26.66 3.45
N GLY A 481 1.76 -26.78 4.05
CA GLY A 481 3.02 -26.55 3.34
C GLY A 481 4.25 -26.78 4.22
N ASP A 482 5.41 -26.80 3.59
CA ASP A 482 6.70 -26.76 4.28
C ASP A 482 7.07 -25.30 4.54
N TYR A 483 7.19 -24.95 5.82
CA TYR A 483 7.59 -23.61 6.25
C TYR A 483 8.97 -23.63 6.89
N ARG A 484 9.78 -24.66 6.69
CA ARG A 484 11.16 -24.61 7.16
C ARG A 484 11.94 -23.59 6.33
N SER A 485 13.01 -23.08 6.90
CA SER A 485 13.92 -22.19 6.21
C SER A 485 14.79 -22.97 5.23
N HIS A 486 14.49 -22.85 3.93
CA HIS A 486 15.27 -23.51 2.88
C HIS A 486 15.20 -22.82 1.51
N ASP A 487 16.07 -23.24 0.59
CA ASP A 487 16.09 -22.81 -0.81
C ASP A 487 16.13 -21.27 -1.01
N ASN A 488 16.69 -20.53 -0.05
CA ASN A 488 16.84 -19.09 -0.20
C ASN A 488 18.11 -18.78 -0.98
N CYS A 489 18.04 -17.77 -1.86
CA CYS A 489 19.22 -17.20 -2.50
C CYS A 489 19.69 -16.00 -1.68
N LEU A 490 20.83 -16.16 -1.02
CA LEU A 490 21.57 -15.13 -0.30
C LEU A 490 22.81 -14.79 -1.15
N CYS A 491 22.57 -14.24 -2.34
CA CYS A 491 23.56 -14.24 -3.41
C CYS A 491 24.03 -12.84 -3.82
N GLY A 492 25.33 -12.65 -4.07
CA GLY A 492 25.83 -11.39 -4.65
C GLY A 492 25.72 -10.17 -3.73
N ASN A 493 25.58 -10.37 -2.41
CA ASN A 493 25.48 -9.28 -1.45
C ASN A 493 26.87 -8.81 -1.00
N THR A 494 26.95 -7.55 -0.55
CA THR A 494 28.15 -6.98 0.06
C THR A 494 27.92 -6.73 1.54
N PHE A 495 28.78 -7.30 2.39
CA PHE A 495 28.71 -7.19 3.84
C PHE A 495 29.91 -6.42 4.36
N THR A 496 29.67 -5.30 5.04
CA THR A 496 30.72 -4.44 5.59
C THR A 496 30.52 -4.18 7.08
N SER A 497 31.51 -4.52 7.90
CA SER A 497 31.57 -4.15 9.33
C SER A 497 30.37 -4.61 10.18
N ASN A 498 29.75 -5.74 9.84
CA ASN A 498 28.70 -6.36 10.65
C ASN A 498 29.30 -7.24 11.75
N SER A 499 28.59 -7.46 12.87
CA SER A 499 29.06 -8.44 13.88
C SER A 499 28.98 -9.86 13.32
N VAL A 500 27.87 -10.22 12.68
CA VAL A 500 27.73 -11.44 11.87
C VAL A 500 27.16 -11.04 10.50
N ALA A 501 27.81 -11.45 9.41
CA ALA A 501 27.30 -11.16 8.09
C ALA A 501 26.14 -12.10 7.69
N ILE A 502 26.32 -13.41 7.81
CA ILE A 502 25.26 -14.39 7.52
C ILE A 502 25.20 -15.42 8.64
N HIS A 503 24.02 -15.61 9.19
CA HIS A 503 23.71 -16.61 10.20
C HIS A 503 22.56 -17.51 9.71
N LEU A 504 22.83 -18.81 9.63
CA LEU A 504 21.88 -19.85 9.23
C LEU A 504 21.69 -20.83 10.40
N LEU A 505 20.50 -20.81 11.01
CA LEU A 505 20.12 -21.69 12.11
C LEU A 505 19.02 -22.65 11.66
N ASP A 506 19.29 -23.96 11.61
CA ASP A 506 18.31 -24.95 11.13
C ASP A 506 17.75 -24.58 9.74
N SER A 507 18.59 -23.98 8.90
CA SER A 507 18.26 -23.48 7.58
C SER A 507 19.09 -24.20 6.52
N THR A 508 18.43 -24.84 5.56
CA THR A 508 19.04 -25.86 4.69
C THR A 508 18.93 -25.50 3.21
N TYR A 509 19.80 -26.07 2.37
CA TYR A 509 19.74 -25.93 0.90
C TYR A 509 19.77 -24.49 0.36
N ASN A 510 20.28 -23.52 1.12
CA ASN A 510 20.38 -22.14 0.66
C ASN A 510 21.58 -21.94 -0.27
N GLN A 511 21.44 -20.98 -1.20
CA GLN A 511 22.54 -20.50 -2.03
C GLN A 511 23.18 -19.29 -1.37
N VAL A 512 24.34 -19.46 -0.75
CA VAL A 512 25.15 -18.40 -0.13
C VAL A 512 26.34 -18.11 -1.04
N THR A 513 26.08 -17.59 -2.23
CA THR A 513 27.10 -17.54 -3.30
C THR A 513 27.44 -16.13 -3.76
N ASN A 514 28.67 -15.95 -4.25
CA ASN A 514 29.14 -14.70 -4.87
C ASN A 514 29.05 -13.46 -3.97
N ASN A 515 29.06 -13.62 -2.65
CA ASN A 515 29.03 -12.50 -1.71
C ASN A 515 30.43 -11.92 -1.48
N THR A 516 30.48 -10.64 -1.14
CA THR A 516 31.71 -9.92 -0.75
C THR A 516 31.71 -9.59 0.74
N PHE A 517 32.72 -10.06 1.49
CA PHE A 517 32.84 -9.84 2.93
C PHE A 517 34.00 -8.91 3.29
N ASN A 518 33.68 -7.73 3.82
CA ASN A 518 34.63 -6.68 4.18
C ASN A 518 34.58 -6.38 5.68
N SER A 519 35.62 -6.74 6.43
CA SER A 519 35.80 -6.34 7.84
C SER A 519 34.62 -6.68 8.78
N ASN A 520 33.89 -7.76 8.51
CA ASN A 520 32.89 -8.28 9.45
C ASN A 520 33.60 -9.05 10.59
N ASN A 521 33.01 -9.10 11.79
CA ASN A 521 33.60 -9.89 12.87
C ASN A 521 33.47 -11.40 12.59
N ARG A 522 32.35 -11.83 11.99
CA ARG A 522 32.13 -13.19 11.46
C ARG A 522 31.44 -13.12 10.11
N SER A 523 31.90 -13.94 9.16
CA SER A 523 31.36 -13.93 7.79
C SER A 523 30.17 -14.88 7.64
N ILE A 524 30.34 -16.17 7.91
CA ILE A 524 29.25 -17.15 7.81
C ILE A 524 29.20 -17.96 9.10
N TYR A 525 28.03 -18.00 9.73
CA TYR A 525 27.76 -18.74 10.95
C TYR A 525 26.67 -19.79 10.70
N PHE A 526 27.01 -21.05 10.92
CA PHE A 526 26.07 -22.16 10.83
C PHE A 526 25.78 -22.72 12.22
N GLN A 527 24.49 -22.89 12.52
CA GLN A 527 24.01 -23.47 13.76
C GLN A 527 22.90 -24.49 13.46
N GLY A 528 22.87 -25.60 14.20
CA GLY A 528 21.87 -26.66 14.00
C GLY A 528 21.98 -27.36 12.64
N ASN A 529 20.84 -27.70 12.02
CA ASN A 529 20.79 -28.35 10.72
C ASN A 529 21.05 -27.36 9.57
N ALA A 530 22.27 -27.39 9.04
CA ALA A 530 22.71 -26.56 7.92
C ALA A 530 23.05 -27.39 6.66
N GLU A 531 22.41 -28.53 6.47
CA GLU A 531 22.62 -29.41 5.31
C GLU A 531 22.38 -28.69 3.97
N GLY A 532 23.18 -29.04 2.95
CA GLY A 532 22.93 -28.65 1.55
C GLY A 532 23.22 -27.18 1.21
N ASN A 533 23.68 -26.36 2.16
CA ASN A 533 24.00 -24.96 1.89
C ASN A 533 25.23 -24.82 0.97
N ASN A 534 25.07 -24.11 -0.14
CA ASN A 534 26.15 -23.87 -1.11
C ASN A 534 26.85 -22.53 -0.82
N THR A 535 28.14 -22.57 -0.48
CA THR A 535 28.93 -21.38 -0.10
C THR A 535 30.00 -20.97 -1.12
N GLN A 536 29.87 -21.41 -2.38
CA GLN A 536 30.87 -21.18 -3.42
C GLN A 536 30.89 -19.72 -3.94
N GLY A 537 32.03 -19.30 -4.48
CA GLY A 537 32.20 -18.02 -5.18
C GLY A 537 32.27 -16.77 -4.29
N ASN A 538 32.19 -16.94 -2.97
CA ASN A 538 32.35 -15.83 -2.03
C ASN A 538 33.79 -15.30 -2.00
N VAL A 539 33.96 -13.99 -1.78
CA VAL A 539 35.26 -13.31 -1.71
C VAL A 539 35.39 -12.46 -0.43
N GLY A 540 36.63 -12.22 0.01
CA GLY A 540 36.95 -11.49 1.24
C GLY A 540 37.45 -12.42 2.36
N ARG A 541 37.57 -11.91 3.59
CA ARG A 541 37.90 -12.77 4.75
C ARG A 541 36.68 -13.62 5.09
N ILE A 542 36.82 -14.93 4.99
CA ILE A 542 35.74 -15.89 5.26
C ILE A 542 36.14 -16.70 6.48
N ASP A 543 35.53 -16.39 7.62
CA ASP A 543 35.64 -17.19 8.83
C ASP A 543 34.33 -17.97 8.99
N PHE A 544 34.44 -19.30 9.06
CA PHE A 544 33.33 -20.19 9.39
C PHE A 544 33.34 -20.49 10.89
N ALA A 545 32.22 -20.27 11.56
CA ALA A 545 31.98 -20.82 12.89
C ALA A 545 30.85 -21.86 12.80
N PHE A 546 31.03 -22.99 13.48
CA PHE A 546 30.07 -24.08 13.54
C PHE A 546 29.75 -24.36 15.00
N GLU A 547 28.46 -24.32 15.35
CA GLU A 547 27.98 -24.81 16.64
C GLU A 547 26.99 -25.95 16.39
N VAL A 548 27.48 -27.18 16.57
CA VAL A 548 26.79 -28.47 16.32
C VAL A 548 26.08 -28.55 14.96
N ALA A 549 26.83 -28.37 13.87
CA ALA A 549 26.32 -28.63 12.52
C ALA A 549 26.47 -30.11 12.16
N ARG A 550 25.37 -30.83 11.93
CA ARG A 550 25.42 -32.15 11.24
C ARG A 550 25.62 -31.89 9.75
N LEU A 551 26.85 -31.69 9.32
CA LEU A 551 27.22 -31.74 7.91
C LEU A 551 27.23 -33.22 7.51
N ARG A 552 26.31 -33.65 6.64
CA ARG A 552 26.38 -34.95 5.95
C ARG A 552 26.60 -34.72 4.47
#